data_AF-Q2CFC2-F1
#
_entry.id   AF-Q2CFC2-F1
#
_cell.length_a   1.000
_cell.length_b   1.000
_cell.length_c   1.000
_cell.angle_alpha   90.00
_cell.angle_beta   90.00
_cell.angle_gamma   90.00
#
_symmetry.space_group_name_H-M   'P 1'
#
loop_
_entity.id
_entity.type
_entity.pdbx_description
1 polymer ?
#
loop_
_entity_poly.entity_id
_entity_poly.type
_entity_poly.pdbx_seq_one_letter_code
_entity_poly.pdbx_strand_id
1 'polypeptide(L)' 'MERVLVTGATGFLGGALARTLRAEGRRVIATGRDPADLAAARTAEAVARLRRARETVLTLARWRPTISFARGLETVTWT' A
#
# COMPACT_ATOMS: atom_id res chain seq x y z
N MET A 1 7.49 -14.46 -4.40
CA MET A 1 6.86 -13.93 -3.16
C MET A 1 6.15 -12.63 -3.51
N GLU A 2 4.84 -12.57 -3.30
CA GLU A 2 4.00 -11.42 -3.67
C GLU A 2 4.22 -10.24 -2.70
N ARG A 3 4.28 -9.01 -3.23
CA ARG A 3 4.40 -7.78 -2.44
C ARG A 3 3.12 -6.98 -2.58
N VAL A 4 2.56 -6.50 -1.47
CA VAL A 4 1.29 -5.79 -1.46
C VAL A 4 1.49 -4.37 -0.95
N LEU A 5 1.20 -3.37 -1.80
CA LEU A 5 1.15 -1.97 -1.40
C LEU A 5 -0.24 -1.62 -0.87
N VAL A 6 -0.34 -1.18 0.38
CA VAL A 6 -1.58 -0.67 0.96
C VAL A 6 -1.52 0.85 1.03
N THR A 7 -2.46 1.50 0.34
CA THR A 7 -2.68 2.95 0.43
C THR A 7 -3.67 3.27 1.54
N GLY A 8 -3.47 4.40 2.22
CA GLY A 8 -4.27 4.73 3.41
C GLY A 8 -4.09 3.71 4.54
N ALA A 9 -2.89 3.12 4.66
CA ALA A 9 -2.58 2.06 5.61
C ALA A 9 -2.63 2.49 7.09
N THR A 10 -2.77 3.79 7.36
CA THR A 10 -2.97 4.35 8.70
C THR A 10 -4.46 4.62 9.02
N GLY A 11 -5.35 4.44 8.03
CA GLY A 11 -6.80 4.57 8.22
C GLY A 11 -7.45 3.29 8.76
N PHE A 12 -8.76 3.34 8.99
CA PHE A 12 -9.53 2.23 9.57
C PHE A 12 -9.40 0.93 8.77
N LEU A 13 -9.91 0.89 7.54
CA LEU A 13 -9.85 -0.32 6.70
C LEU A 13 -8.43 -0.64 6.23
N GLY A 14 -7.67 0.36 5.78
CA GLY A 14 -6.31 0.16 5.29
C GLY A 14 -5.36 -0.39 6.36
N GLY A 15 -5.48 0.09 7.60
CA GLY A 15 -4.68 -0.41 8.72
C GLY A 15 -5.06 -1.84 9.12
N ALA A 16 -6.36 -2.16 9.15
CA ALA A 16 -6.82 -3.53 9.40
C ALA A 16 -6.30 -4.49 8.32
N LEU A 17 -6.46 -4.12 7.05
CA LEU A 17 -5.99 -4.91 5.90
C LEU A 17 -4.48 -5.14 5.93
N ALA A 18 -3.68 -4.10 6.17
CA ALA A 18 -2.23 -4.21 6.22
C ALA A 18 -1.75 -5.17 7.33
N ARG A 19 -2.41 -5.16 8.50
CA ARG A 19 -2.12 -6.09 9.59
C ARG A 19 -2.50 -7.53 9.23
N THR A 20 -3.68 -7.74 8.65
CA THR A 20 -4.14 -9.07 8.22
C THR A 20 -3.21 -9.68 7.19
N LEU A 21 -2.89 -8.96 6.11
CA LEU A 21 -1.99 -9.45 5.05
C LEU A 21 -0.59 -9.79 5.59
N ARG A 22 -0.09 -9.03 6.58
CA ARG A 22 1.19 -9.32 7.24
C ARG A 22 1.10 -10.58 8.12
N ALA A 23 0.00 -10.77 8.84
CA ALA A 23 -0.24 -11.98 9.63
C ALA A 23 -0.33 -13.24 8.74
N GLU A 24 -0.79 -13.09 7.50
CA GLU A 24 -0.76 -14.14 6.46
C GLU A 24 0.64 -14.40 5.87
N GLY A 25 1.69 -13.70 6.33
CA GLY A 25 3.05 -13.87 5.85
C GLY A 25 3.38 -13.15 4.53
N ARG A 26 2.48 -12.28 4.04
CA ARG A 26 2.74 -11.49 2.83
C ARG A 26 3.71 -10.34 3.12
N ARG A 27 4.52 -9.96 2.12
CA ARG A 27 5.38 -8.76 2.20
C ARG A 27 4.54 -7.51 1.94
N VAL A 28 4.06 -6.89 3.01
CA VAL A 28 3.24 -5.68 2.92
C VAL A 28 4.13 -4.43 2.91
N ILE A 29 3.76 -3.48 2.07
CA ILE A 29 4.34 -2.14 1.98
C ILE A 29 3.22 -1.17 2.36
N ALA A 30 3.38 -0.42 3.43
CA ALA A 30 2.35 0.48 3.95
C ALA A 30 2.66 1.94 3.58
N THR A 31 1.64 2.68 3.13
CA THR A 31 1.75 4.14 2.88
C THR A 31 0.72 4.93 3.69
N GLY A 32 1.14 6.08 4.20
CA GLY A 32 0.36 6.98 5.04
C GLY A 32 0.83 8.43 4.88
N ARG A 33 0.10 9.36 5.49
CA ARG A 33 0.46 10.80 5.44
C ARG A 33 1.65 11.12 6.34
N ASP A 34 1.65 10.55 7.54
CA ASP A 34 2.71 10.71 8.53
C ASP A 34 3.46 9.37 8.73
N PRO A 35 4.80 9.35 8.60
CA PRO A 35 5.60 8.17 8.94
C PRO A 35 5.45 7.70 10.38
N ALA A 36 5.18 8.61 11.33
CA ALA A 36 4.97 8.27 12.73
C ALA A 36 3.72 7.40 12.92
N ASP A 37 2.66 7.66 12.15
CA ASP A 37 1.42 6.87 12.16
C ASP A 37 1.65 5.45 11.64
N LEU A 38 2.57 5.26 10.69
CA LEU A 38 2.94 3.94 10.16
C LEU A 38 3.70 3.11 11.20
N ALA A 39 4.62 3.74 11.93
CA ALA A 39 5.34 3.09 13.03
C ALA A 39 4.39 2.68 14.16
N ALA A 40 3.45 3.56 14.54
CA ALA A 40 2.43 3.28 15.55
C ALA A 40 1.47 2.15 15.13
N ALA A 41 1.14 2.06 13.84
CA ALA A 41 0.27 1.01 13.31
C ALA A 41 0.93 -0.38 13.26
N ARG A 42 2.24 -0.49 13.56
CA ARG A 42 3.06 -1.72 13.42
C ARG A 42 2.92 -2.36 12.02
N THR A 43 2.69 -1.53 11.01
CA THR A 43 2.38 -1.98 9.65
C THR A 43 3.64 -2.09 8.81
N ALA A 44 4.14 -3.32 8.67
CA ALA A 44 4.99 -3.77 7.56
C ALA A 44 6.21 -2.88 7.17
N GLU A 45 6.78 -3.05 5.97
CA GLU A 45 7.82 -2.12 5.47
C GLU A 45 7.13 -0.78 5.14
N ALA A 46 7.52 0.30 5.81
CA ALA A 46 6.93 1.61 5.59
C ALA A 46 7.52 2.29 4.34
N VAL A 47 6.69 2.65 3.37
CA VAL A 47 7.05 3.62 2.32
C VAL A 47 6.42 4.95 2.70
N ALA A 48 7.22 5.79 3.33
CA ALA A 48 6.75 7.02 3.96
C ALA A 48 6.09 8.02 3.00
N ARG A 49 6.34 7.98 1.67
CA ARG A 49 5.93 9.09 0.79
C ARG A 49 5.67 8.65 -0.65
N LEU A 50 4.41 8.32 -0.95
CA LEU A 50 3.81 8.55 -2.26
C LEU A 50 3.07 9.91 -2.24
N ARG A 51 3.75 10.98 -1.77
CA ARG A 51 3.11 12.29 -1.49
C ARG A 51 2.88 13.12 -2.74
N ARG A 52 3.75 12.98 -3.74
CA ARG A 52 3.62 13.73 -5.00
C ARG A 52 2.97 12.85 -6.02
N ALA A 53 1.91 13.35 -6.67
CA ALA A 53 1.25 12.66 -7.77
C ALA A 53 2.27 12.11 -8.79
N ARG A 54 3.33 12.87 -9.10
CA ARG A 54 4.42 12.42 -9.97
C ARG A 54 5.19 11.21 -9.43
N GLU A 55 5.55 11.17 -8.15
CA GLU A 55 6.27 10.03 -7.55
C GLU A 55 5.39 8.80 -7.50
N THR A 56 4.10 8.98 -7.19
CA THR A 56 3.08 7.93 -7.24
C THR A 56 2.97 7.36 -8.64
N VAL A 57 2.79 8.21 -9.65
CA VAL A 57 2.70 7.80 -11.05
C VAL A 57 3.96 7.08 -11.49
N LEU A 58 5.15 7.61 -11.20
CA LEU A 58 6.42 6.97 -11.58
C LEU A 58 6.64 5.62 -10.87
N THR A 59 6.27 5.52 -9.59
CA THR A 59 6.38 4.27 -8.82
C THR A 59 5.43 3.23 -9.38
N LEU A 60 4.16 3.60 -9.57
CA LEU A 60 3.14 2.73 -10.12
C LEU A 60 3.49 2.27 -11.54
N ALA A 61 3.91 3.19 -12.42
CA ALA A 61 4.34 2.87 -13.78
C ALA A 61 5.54 1.90 -13.81
N ARG A 62 6.49 2.03 -12.87
CA ARG A 62 7.63 1.11 -12.75
C ARG A 62 7.24 -0.25 -12.18
N TRP A 63 6.36 -0.27 -11.18
CA TRP A 63 6.01 -1.50 -10.45
C TRP A 63 4.95 -2.32 -11.17
N ARG A 64 4.17 -1.67 -12.05
CA ARG A 64 3.07 -2.27 -12.80
C ARG A 64 2.15 -3.17 -11.95
N PRO A 65 1.66 -2.72 -10.78
CA PRO A 65 0.85 -3.57 -9.91
C PRO A 65 -0.54 -3.89 -10.50
N THR A 66 -1.11 -5.00 -10.08
CA THR A 66 -2.58 -5.17 -10.11
C THR A 66 -3.17 -4.30 -9.00
N ILE A 67 -4.26 -3.59 -9.29
CA ILE A 67 -4.90 -2.67 -8.34
C ILE A 67 -6.24 -3.25 -7.89
N SER A 68 -6.52 -3.17 -6.60
CA SER A 68 -7.80 -3.58 -6.01
C SER A 68 -8.37 -2.44 -5.19
N PHE A 69 -9.67 -2.18 -5.36
CA PHE A 69 -10.41 -1.23 -4.55
C PHE A 69 -11.39 -1.96 -3.63
N ALA A 70 -11.90 -1.26 -2.62
CA ALA A 70 -12.93 -1.81 -1.74
C ALA A 70 -14.22 -2.24 -2.48
N ARG A 71 -14.44 -1.74 -3.71
CA ARG A 71 -15.58 -2.09 -4.57
C ARG A 71 -15.28 -3.22 -5.57
N GLY A 72 -14.09 -3.83 -5.54
CA GLY A 72 -13.70 -4.92 -6.43
C GLY A 72 -12.27 -4.79 -6.98
N LEU A 73 -11.81 -5.86 -7.62
CA LEU A 73 -10.56 -5.90 -8.38
C LEU A 73 -10.75 -5.17 -9.72
N GLU A 74 -10.04 -4.07 -9.93
CA GLU A 74 -9.94 -3.43 -11.25
C GLU A 74 -8.52 -3.64 -11.76
N THR A 75 -8.38 -4.51 -12.75
CA THR A 75 -7.07 -4.73 -13.37
C THR A 75 -6.73 -3.54 -14.25
N VAL A 76 -5.74 -2.75 -13.83
CA VAL A 76 -5.18 -1.69 -14.65
C VAL A 76 -4.15 -2.28 -15.60
N THR A 77 -4.42 -2.17 -16.90
CA THR A 77 -3.45 -2.54 -17.94
C THR A 77 -2.46 -1.41 -18.14
N TRP A 78 -1.20 -1.68 -17.91
CA TRP A 78 -0.11 -0.72 -18.08
C TRP A 78 0.25 -0.62 -19.56
N THR A 79 0.00 0.53 -20.20
CA THR A 79 0.52 0.86 -21.53
C THR A 79 1.98 1.32 -21.48
#